data_AF-A0A918K1F9-F1
#
_entry.id   AF-A0A918K1F9-F1
#
_cell.length_a   1.000
_cell.length_b   1.000
_cell.length_c   1.000
_cell.angle_alpha   90.00
_cell.angle_beta   90.00
_cell.angle_gamma   90.00
#
_symmetry.space_group_name_H-M   'P 1'
#
loop_
_entity.id
_entity.type
_entity.pdbx_description
1 polymer ?
#
loop_
_entity_poly.entity_id
_entity_poly.type
_entity_poly.pdbx_seq_one_letter_code
_entity_poly.pdbx_strand_id
1 'polypeptide(L)' 'MKTKKFYLSVIVFTVFFAFSSCSLGDDDNNIVERNDDDGDGVINVIDKCAQTPEGVEVDAVGCPIEEN' A
#
# COMPACT_ATOMS: atom_id res chain seq x y z
N MET A 1 -38.13 -27.80 -10.84
CA MET A 1 -38.06 -26.47 -10.19
C MET A 1 -36.82 -26.31 -9.28
N LYS A 2 -35.65 -26.85 -9.67
CA LYS A 2 -34.41 -26.83 -8.86
C LYS A 2 -33.32 -25.88 -9.40
N THR A 3 -33.56 -25.23 -10.54
CA THR A 3 -32.56 -24.44 -11.27
C THR A 3 -32.34 -23.05 -10.68
N LYS A 4 -33.37 -22.40 -10.12
CA LYS A 4 -33.26 -21.03 -9.57
C LYS A 4 -32.49 -20.95 -8.24
N LYS A 5 -32.65 -21.93 -7.35
CA LYS A 5 -31.91 -21.99 -6.06
C LYS A 5 -30.45 -22.34 -6.26
N PHE A 6 -30.15 -23.22 -7.22
CA PHE A 6 -28.78 -23.54 -7.61
C PHE A 6 -28.10 -22.35 -8.29
N TYR A 7 -28.79 -21.69 -9.23
CA TYR A 7 -28.27 -20.50 -9.93
C TYR A 7 -28.01 -19.32 -8.97
N LEU A 8 -28.89 -19.08 -7.99
CA LEU A 8 -28.68 -18.05 -6.98
C LEU A 8 -27.47 -18.37 -6.07
N SER A 9 -27.27 -19.64 -5.70
CA SER A 9 -26.11 -20.06 -4.92
C SER A 9 -24.79 -19.97 -5.71
N VAL A 10 -24.81 -20.27 -7.01
CA VAL A 10 -23.65 -20.15 -7.90
C VAL A 10 -23.26 -18.68 -8.09
N ILE A 11 -24.24 -17.78 -8.33
CA ILE A 11 -23.98 -16.34 -8.49
C ILE A 11 -23.41 -15.73 -7.21
N VAL A 12 -23.99 -16.05 -6.05
CA VAL A 12 -23.48 -15.52 -4.78
C VAL A 12 -22.04 -15.97 -4.55
N PHE A 13 -21.69 -17.22 -4.89
CA PHE A 13 -20.34 -17.76 -4.72
C PHE A 13 -19.31 -17.16 -5.70
N THR A 14 -19.68 -16.97 -6.97
CA THR A 14 -18.79 -16.39 -7.99
C THR A 14 -18.58 -14.90 -7.80
N VAL A 15 -19.59 -14.18 -7.34
CA VAL A 15 -19.50 -12.74 -7.08
C VAL A 15 -18.69 -12.48 -5.80
N PHE A 16 -18.86 -13.28 -4.73
CA PHE A 16 -18.05 -13.15 -3.50
C PHE A 16 -16.55 -13.37 -3.74
N PHE A 17 -16.20 -14.38 -4.55
CA PHE A 17 -14.81 -14.65 -4.92
C PHE A 17 -14.24 -13.57 -5.84
N ALA A 18 -15.02 -13.05 -6.80
CA ALA A 18 -14.56 -11.97 -7.67
C ALA A 18 -14.32 -10.65 -6.91
N PHE A 19 -15.11 -10.34 -5.88
CA PHE A 19 -14.88 -9.17 -5.03
C PHE A 19 -13.66 -9.33 -4.11
N SER A 20 -13.35 -10.55 -3.66
CA SER A 20 -12.16 -10.79 -2.83
C SER A 20 -10.85 -10.84 -3.62
N SER A 21 -10.91 -10.97 -4.96
CA SER A 21 -9.73 -11.07 -5.83
C SER A 21 -9.41 -9.80 -6.60
N CYS A 22 -10.18 -8.73 -6.44
CA CYS A 22 -9.81 -7.43 -6.97
C CYS A 22 -9.08 -6.64 -5.87
N SER A 23 -7.79 -6.90 -5.70
CA SER A 23 -6.89 -5.86 -5.24
C SER A 23 -6.87 -4.82 -6.35
N LEU A 24 -7.62 -3.74 -6.18
CA LEU A 24 -7.41 -2.52 -6.95
C LEU A 24 -5.97 -2.10 -6.65
N GLY A 25 -5.05 -2.45 -7.54
CA GLY A 25 -3.71 -1.88 -7.54
C GLY A 25 -3.87 -0.39 -7.81
N ASP A 26 -3.19 0.42 -7.00
CA ASP A 26 -3.16 1.85 -7.17
C ASP A 26 -2.53 2.18 -8.54
N ASP A 27 -3.34 2.62 -9.50
CA ASP A 27 -2.86 3.12 -10.80
C ASP A 27 -2.19 4.49 -10.58
N ASP A 28 -0.88 4.52 -10.39
CA ASP A 28 -0.04 5.71 -10.24
C ASP A 28 0.22 6.41 -11.59
N ASN A 29 -0.85 6.86 -12.23
CA ASN A 29 -0.75 7.77 -13.37
C ASN A 29 -0.51 9.19 -12.86
N ASN A 30 0.78 9.53 -12.68
CA ASN A 30 1.35 10.82 -12.28
C ASN A 30 1.50 11.03 -10.77
N ILE A 31 2.60 10.56 -10.18
CA ILE A 31 2.88 10.76 -8.76
C ILE A 31 4.29 11.30 -8.59
N VAL A 32 4.40 12.55 -8.11
CA VAL A 32 5.51 12.92 -7.23
C VAL A 32 5.36 12.00 -6.03
N GLU A 33 6.11 10.89 -6.02
CA GLU A 33 6.02 9.80 -5.04
C GLU A 33 5.96 10.37 -3.62
N ARG A 34 4.75 10.54 -3.08
CA ARG A 34 4.53 10.78 -1.65
C ARG A 34 4.53 9.44 -0.93
N ASN A 35 5.49 8.61 -1.31
CA ASN A 35 5.76 7.32 -0.72
C ASN A 35 6.96 7.50 0.21
N ASP A 36 6.95 6.75 1.30
CA ASP A 36 7.97 6.74 2.35
C ASP A 36 8.22 5.27 2.64
N ASP A 37 9.25 4.71 2.00
CA ASP A 37 9.49 3.26 1.97
C ASP A 37 10.07 2.71 3.27
N ASP A 38 10.82 3.53 4.02
CA ASP A 38 11.41 3.14 5.30
C ASP A 38 10.62 3.66 6.52
N GLY A 39 9.65 4.56 6.29
CA GLY A 39 8.68 5.00 7.29
C GLY A 39 9.27 6.00 8.28
N ASP A 40 10.32 6.72 7.91
CA ASP A 40 10.99 7.69 8.77
C ASP A 40 10.28 9.06 8.84
N GLY A 41 9.24 9.26 8.01
CA GLY A 41 8.45 10.48 7.91
C GLY A 41 8.88 11.43 6.80
N VAL A 42 9.88 11.05 5.98
CA VAL A 42 10.39 11.81 4.84
C VAL A 42 10.09 11.04 3.55
N ILE A 43 9.40 11.69 2.61
CA ILE A 43 9.04 11.03 1.35
C ILE A 43 10.28 10.75 0.48
N ASN A 44 10.31 9.61 -0.20
CA ASN A 44 11.42 9.10 -1.03
C ASN A 44 12.04 10.15 -1.98
N VAL A 45 11.22 11.07 -2.50
CA VAL A 45 11.66 12.13 -3.42
C VAL A 45 12.59 13.17 -2.76
N ILE A 46 12.47 13.39 -1.45
CA ILE A 46 13.33 14.33 -0.69
C ILE A 46 14.23 13.62 0.33
N ASP A 47 14.00 12.33 0.57
CA ASP A 47 14.82 11.50 1.43
C ASP A 47 16.18 11.17 0.78
N LYS A 48 17.26 11.49 1.49
CA LYS A 48 18.63 11.20 1.08
C LYS A 48 19.16 9.88 1.65
N CYS A 49 18.45 9.31 2.61
CA CYS A 49 18.85 8.19 3.43
C CYS A 49 17.73 7.13 3.45
N ALA A 50 17.40 6.56 2.27
CA ALA A 50 16.33 5.59 1.99
C ALA A 50 16.30 4.26 2.78
N GLN A 51 17.12 4.13 3.83
CA GLN A 51 17.17 3.00 4.73
C GLN A 51 17.48 3.47 6.16
N THR A 52 16.73 4.45 6.65
CA THR A 52 16.84 4.90 8.03
C THR A 52 16.45 3.75 8.98
N PRO A 53 17.28 3.45 10.01
CA PRO A 53 16.90 2.47 11.01
C PRO A 53 15.65 2.88 11.78
N GLU A 54 14.73 1.93 12.02
CA GLU A 54 13.53 2.18 12.82
C GLU A 54 13.88 2.75 14.22
N GLY A 55 13.16 3.79 14.63
CA GLY A 55 13.28 4.38 15.96
C GLY A 55 14.43 5.37 16.14
N VAL A 56 15.10 5.77 15.05
CA VAL A 56 16.09 6.85 15.04
C VAL A 56 15.41 8.18 14.68
N GLU A 57 15.82 9.28 15.30
CA GLU A 57 15.40 10.61 14.87
C GLU A 57 16.12 11.02 13.59
N VAL A 58 15.35 11.44 12.59
CA VAL A 58 15.86 11.93 11.31
C VAL A 58 15.74 13.43 11.18
N ASP A 59 16.63 14.01 10.37
CA ASP A 59 16.59 15.40 9.99
C ASP A 59 15.58 15.68 8.85
N ALA A 60 15.55 16.92 8.35
CA ALA A 60 14.63 17.33 7.30
C ALA A 60 14.87 16.66 5.93
N VAL A 61 15.95 15.88 5.78
CA VAL A 61 16.29 15.14 4.56
C VAL A 61 16.30 13.63 4.77
N GLY A 62 15.71 13.14 5.88
CA GLY A 62 15.57 11.71 6.18
C GLY A 62 16.83 11.07 6.74
N CYS A 63 17.87 11.84 7.07
CA CYS A 63 19.12 11.25 7.56
C CYS A 63 19.17 11.23 9.10
N PRO A 64 19.73 10.16 9.70
CA PRO A 64 19.94 10.06 11.15
C PRO A 64 20.63 11.30 11.73
N ILE A 65 20.05 11.88 12.76
CA ILE A 65 20.71 12.94 13.53
C ILE A 65 21.77 12.25 14.40
N GLU A 66 23.05 12.50 14.11
CA GLU A 66 24.13 12.03 14.98
C GLU A 66 24.02 12.76 16.33
N GLU A 67 23.59 12.05 17.37
CA GLU A 67 23.74 12.50 18.75
C GLU A 67 25.23 12.38 19.14
N ASN A 68 25.93 13.51 19.18
CA ASN A 68 27.29 13.59 19.71
C ASN A 68 27.32 14.03 21.18
#